data_AF-A0AAV1HBH8-F1
#
_entry.id   AF-A0AAV1HBH8-F1
#
_cell.length_a   1.000
_cell.length_b   1.000
_cell.length_c   1.000
_cell.angle_alpha   90.00
_cell.angle_beta   90.00
_cell.angle_gamma   90.00
#
_symmetry.space_group_name_H-M   'P 1'
#
loop_
_entity.id
_entity.type
_entity.pdbx_description
1 polymer ?
#
loop_
_entity_poly.entity_id
_entity_poly.type
_entity_poly.pdbx_seq_one_letter_code
_entity_poly.pdbx_strand_id
1 'polypeptide(L)'
;MIHLYLSVFKFFPAGMEAEDNRKKTDAPPDVDPQTPVLRISQLDALELDTSLEQLLWTQFSQCFQNCRPGLLTPLEPELKALLQLLLWRFTLYSNSATVGQSLLSLRYHNVLSTSPRYRPLTRRQKLGLALLTAGPRWLQERSHSLLLCLGSNSGASDGDRGVLQKSLRNCLIFVSGITQLAGLLNFLVFLGKGRHPVLAERIVGARAVFSKPNVTRDITYQYMNRELLWHGFAEFLIFLLPLINTRKLKTILSSIVFGGESAAGNGAAEGSGVWKECGLCGEWPTMPHTVGCQHVFCYYCIKSHSIADVSLTCPKCGAEAGPPEPVKMEVEMMGR
;
A
#
# COMPACT_ATOMS: atom_id res chain seq x y z
N MET A 1 1.02 32.40 -11.20
CA MET A 1 0.91 30.93 -11.20
C MET A 1 1.96 30.29 -12.13
N ILE A 2 3.23 30.70 -12.00
CA ILE A 2 4.41 30.14 -12.72
C ILE A 2 5.57 29.91 -11.74
N HIS A 3 5.53 30.54 -10.55
CA HIS A 3 6.54 30.43 -9.50
C HIS A 3 6.43 29.19 -8.60
N LEU A 4 5.41 28.33 -8.73
CA LEU A 4 5.25 27.13 -7.89
C LEU A 4 5.77 25.83 -8.54
N TYR A 5 6.08 25.81 -9.83
CA TYR A 5 6.61 24.60 -10.49
C TYR A 5 8.14 24.44 -10.36
N LEU A 6 8.85 25.51 -9.95
CA LEU A 6 10.31 25.48 -9.75
C LEU A 6 10.74 24.88 -8.40
N SER A 7 9.81 24.55 -7.51
CA SER A 7 10.13 23.92 -6.21
C SER A 7 10.17 22.39 -6.26
N VAL A 8 9.65 21.75 -7.32
CA VAL A 8 9.70 20.27 -7.46
C VAL A 8 11.04 19.80 -8.03
N PHE A 9 11.76 20.65 -8.77
CA PHE A 9 13.14 20.36 -9.22
C PHE A 9 14.21 20.61 -8.16
N LYS A 10 13.84 21.12 -6.97
CA LYS A 10 14.75 21.41 -5.86
C LYS A 10 14.89 20.28 -4.83
N PHE A 11 14.27 19.12 -5.07
CA PHE A 11 14.37 17.92 -4.22
C PHE A 11 15.25 16.81 -4.80
N PHE A 12 16.07 17.13 -5.80
CA PHE A 12 17.22 16.29 -6.15
C PHE A 12 18.39 16.77 -5.29
N PRO A 13 19.01 15.94 -4.44
CA PRO A 13 20.17 16.38 -3.68
C PRO A 13 21.28 16.75 -4.66
N ALA A 14 21.52 18.05 -4.75
CA ALA A 14 22.74 18.63 -5.29
C ALA A 14 23.89 18.17 -4.40
N GLY A 15 24.56 17.11 -4.85
CA GLY A 15 25.67 16.47 -4.19
C GLY A 15 26.39 15.54 -5.16
N MET A 16 26.62 16.01 -6.39
CA MET A 16 27.62 15.45 -7.30
C MET A 16 28.58 16.59 -7.63
N GLU A 17 29.37 16.97 -6.64
CA GLU A 17 30.61 17.69 -6.90
C GLU A 17 31.52 16.76 -7.71
N ALA A 18 31.98 17.30 -8.83
CA ALA A 18 33.01 16.71 -9.65
C ALA A 18 34.33 16.77 -8.87
N GLU A 19 34.76 15.63 -8.34
CA GLU A 19 36.14 15.44 -7.89
C GLU A 19 36.86 14.54 -8.91
N ASP A 20 37.34 15.20 -9.97
CA ASP A 20 38.46 14.69 -10.75
C ASP A 20 39.75 14.88 -9.92
N ASN A 21 40.59 13.85 -9.92
CA ASN A 21 41.94 13.79 -9.37
C ASN A 21 42.15 13.83 -7.84
N ARG A 22 42.10 12.65 -7.22
CA ARG A 22 43.12 12.25 -6.22
C ARG A 22 43.31 10.73 -6.17
N LYS A 23 44.52 10.32 -6.59
CA LYS A 23 45.33 9.18 -6.13
C LYS A 23 44.62 7.97 -5.51
N LYS A 24 44.76 6.82 -6.20
CA LYS A 24 45.23 5.50 -5.72
C LYS A 24 45.15 5.27 -4.20
N THR A 25 44.57 4.12 -3.83
CA THR A 25 44.29 3.58 -2.46
C THR A 25 42.96 4.14 -1.93
N ASP A 26 41.80 3.51 -2.12
CA ASP A 26 41.41 2.24 -1.50
C ASP A 26 40.46 1.43 -2.40
N ALA A 27 40.85 0.20 -2.74
CA ALA A 27 39.90 -0.77 -3.26
C ALA A 27 38.90 -1.11 -2.14
N PRO A 28 37.58 -1.15 -2.40
CA PRO A 28 36.64 -1.67 -1.42
C PRO A 28 37.07 -3.10 -1.05
N PRO A 29 36.95 -3.53 0.22
CA PRO A 29 37.35 -4.86 0.65
C PRO A 29 36.78 -5.91 -0.30
N ASP A 30 37.66 -6.70 -0.91
CA ASP A 30 37.37 -7.64 -1.99
C ASP A 30 36.37 -8.67 -1.48
N VAL A 31 35.09 -8.47 -1.80
CA VAL A 31 34.03 -9.43 -1.51
C VAL A 31 34.35 -10.67 -2.32
N ASP A 32 34.54 -11.81 -1.66
CA ASP A 32 34.68 -13.09 -2.36
C ASP A 32 33.43 -13.30 -3.24
N PRO A 33 33.55 -13.26 -4.58
CA PRO A 33 32.42 -13.42 -5.48
C PRO A 33 31.77 -14.81 -5.38
N GLN A 34 32.33 -15.71 -4.56
CA GLN A 34 31.78 -17.03 -4.26
C GLN A 34 30.68 -17.02 -3.21
N THR A 35 30.47 -15.95 -2.43
CA THR A 35 29.34 -15.92 -1.48
C THR A 35 28.01 -15.91 -2.24
N PRO A 36 27.16 -16.94 -2.10
CA PRO A 36 25.90 -17.01 -2.83
C PRO A 36 24.92 -15.97 -2.27
N VAL A 37 24.36 -15.15 -3.17
CA VAL A 37 23.30 -14.19 -2.82
C VAL A 37 22.00 -14.93 -2.52
N LEU A 38 21.28 -14.49 -1.49
CA LEU A 38 19.96 -15.00 -1.14
C LEU A 38 18.99 -14.88 -2.33
N ARG A 39 18.26 -15.97 -2.64
CA ARG A 39 17.29 -15.99 -3.75
C ARG A 39 16.20 -14.93 -3.57
N ILE A 40 15.73 -14.72 -2.34
CA ILE A 40 14.72 -13.72 -2.02
C ILE A 40 15.20 -12.31 -2.37
N SER A 41 16.43 -11.94 -2.03
CA SER A 41 16.99 -10.62 -2.33
C SER A 41 17.13 -10.36 -3.83
N GLN A 42 17.39 -11.42 -4.63
CA GLN A 42 17.41 -11.31 -6.08
C GLN A 42 16.01 -11.07 -6.66
N LEU A 43 14.98 -11.73 -6.10
CA LEU A 43 13.59 -11.55 -6.51
C LEU A 43 13.03 -10.19 -6.05
N ASP A 44 13.31 -9.81 -4.80
CA ASP A 44 12.93 -8.51 -4.25
C ASP A 44 13.54 -7.37 -5.07
N ALA A 45 14.79 -7.50 -5.52
CA ALA A 45 15.42 -6.51 -6.39
C ALA A 45 14.65 -6.33 -7.70
N LEU A 46 14.20 -7.44 -8.32
CA LEU A 46 13.44 -7.41 -9.57
C LEU A 46 12.05 -6.81 -9.38
N GLU A 47 11.38 -7.15 -8.28
CA GLU A 47 10.06 -6.60 -7.94
C GLU A 47 10.14 -5.10 -7.62
N LEU A 48 11.25 -4.67 -7.01
CA LEU A 48 11.50 -3.26 -6.75
C LEU A 48 11.74 -2.49 -8.06
N ASP A 49 12.46 -3.09 -9.01
CA ASP A 49 12.68 -2.50 -10.32
C ASP A 49 11.37 -2.35 -11.12
N THR A 50 10.48 -3.34 -11.10
CA THR A 50 9.16 -3.26 -11.76
C THR A 50 8.25 -2.23 -11.09
N SER A 51 8.25 -2.18 -9.76
CA SER A 51 7.49 -1.19 -8.99
C SER A 51 7.98 0.24 -9.25
N LEU A 52 9.30 0.43 -9.33
CA LEU A 52 9.90 1.73 -9.67
C LEU A 52 9.57 2.16 -11.10
N GLU A 53 9.60 1.24 -12.07
CA GLU A 53 9.19 1.49 -13.45
C GLU A 53 7.74 1.97 -13.51
N GLN A 54 6.84 1.30 -12.77
CA GLN A 54 5.43 1.69 -12.67
C GLN A 54 5.25 3.06 -12.02
N LEU A 55 5.93 3.32 -10.89
CA LEU A 55 5.84 4.61 -10.19
C LEU A 55 6.37 5.76 -11.05
N LEU A 56 7.47 5.55 -11.77
CA LEU A 56 8.01 6.57 -12.66
C LEU A 56 7.07 6.83 -13.82
N TRP A 57 6.43 5.79 -14.37
CA TRP A 57 5.42 5.96 -15.42
C TRP A 57 4.17 6.68 -14.92
N THR A 58 3.68 6.38 -13.72
CA THR A 58 2.51 7.07 -13.15
C THR A 58 2.82 8.54 -12.90
N GLN A 59 3.96 8.86 -12.31
CA GLN A 59 4.37 10.25 -12.11
C GLN A 59 4.62 10.98 -13.43
N PHE A 60 5.24 10.32 -14.41
CA PHE A 60 5.44 10.88 -15.74
C PHE A 60 4.12 11.18 -16.44
N SER A 61 3.17 10.23 -16.46
CA SER A 61 1.86 10.42 -17.08
C SER A 61 1.02 11.49 -16.36
N GLN A 62 1.16 11.65 -15.04
CA GLN A 62 0.55 12.74 -14.30
C GLN A 62 0.97 14.13 -14.82
N CYS A 63 2.24 14.32 -15.18
CA CYS A 63 2.72 15.59 -15.74
C CYS A 63 2.06 15.95 -17.09
N PHE A 64 1.55 14.95 -17.83
CA PHE A 64 0.90 15.14 -19.13
C PHE A 64 -0.63 15.08 -19.09
N GLN A 65 -1.25 15.09 -17.90
CA GLN A 65 -2.72 15.07 -17.75
C GLN A 65 -3.41 16.26 -18.43
N ASN A 66 -2.74 17.40 -18.53
CA ASN A 66 -3.27 18.61 -19.16
C ASN A 66 -3.03 18.65 -20.68
N CYS A 67 -2.33 17.66 -21.25
CA CYS A 67 -2.12 17.56 -22.68
C CYS A 67 -3.33 16.93 -23.38
N ARG A 68 -3.51 17.24 -24.67
CA ARG A 68 -4.65 16.75 -25.47
C ARG A 68 -4.73 15.21 -25.37
N PRO A 69 -5.88 14.64 -24.96
CA PRO A 69 -6.05 13.20 -24.87
C PRO A 69 -5.90 12.59 -26.27
N GLY A 70 -4.94 11.69 -26.45
CA GLY A 70 -4.68 10.98 -27.72
C GLY A 70 -3.30 11.21 -28.35
N LEU A 71 -2.50 12.19 -27.89
CA LEU A 71 -1.10 12.30 -28.32
C LEU A 71 -0.18 11.30 -27.62
N LEU A 72 -0.51 10.93 -26.38
CA LEU A 72 0.30 10.01 -25.57
C LEU A 72 0.07 8.53 -25.93
N THR A 73 -1.13 8.16 -26.37
CA THR A 73 -1.47 6.76 -26.65
C THR A 73 -0.64 6.11 -27.77
N PRO A 74 -0.29 6.78 -28.90
CA PRO A 74 0.58 6.17 -29.91
C PRO A 74 2.07 6.16 -29.53
N LEU A 75 2.49 7.04 -28.60
CA LEU A 75 3.88 7.24 -28.20
C LEU A 75 4.22 6.57 -26.85
N GLU A 76 3.21 6.11 -26.12
CA GLU A 76 3.33 5.42 -24.83
C GLU A 76 4.43 4.34 -24.80
N PRO A 77 4.49 3.37 -25.74
CA PRO A 77 5.52 2.34 -25.69
C PRO A 77 6.94 2.89 -25.93
N GLU A 78 7.08 3.94 -26.74
CA GLU A 78 8.37 4.59 -27.00
C GLU A 78 8.84 5.37 -25.75
N LEU A 79 7.91 6.05 -25.08
CA LEU A 79 8.20 6.80 -23.86
C LEU A 79 8.57 5.88 -22.69
N LYS A 80 7.85 4.76 -22.52
CA LYS A 80 8.20 3.73 -21.53
C LYS A 80 9.59 3.16 -21.79
N ALA A 81 9.90 2.80 -23.04
CA ALA A 81 11.22 2.27 -23.40
C ALA A 81 12.33 3.31 -23.22
N LEU A 82 12.08 4.58 -23.55
CA LEU A 82 13.02 5.69 -23.35
C LEU A 82 13.29 5.91 -21.85
N LEU A 83 12.26 5.89 -21.02
CA LEU A 83 12.38 6.01 -19.58
C LEU A 83 13.20 4.87 -18.99
N GLN A 84 12.93 3.63 -19.41
CA GLN A 84 13.69 2.46 -19.02
C GLN A 84 15.17 2.56 -19.46
N LEU A 85 15.43 3.02 -20.68
CA LEU A 85 16.78 3.21 -21.21
C LEU A 85 17.53 4.32 -20.45
N LEU A 86 16.84 5.39 -20.07
CA LEU A 86 17.38 6.49 -19.27
C LEU A 86 17.76 6.00 -17.87
N LEU A 87 16.87 5.28 -17.18
CA LEU A 87 17.17 4.65 -15.89
C LEU A 87 18.37 3.73 -15.97
N TRP A 88 18.41 2.89 -17.00
CA TRP A 88 19.50 1.98 -17.27
C TRP A 88 20.83 2.72 -17.54
N ARG A 89 20.78 3.83 -18.29
CA ARG A 89 21.94 4.66 -18.62
C ARG A 89 22.56 5.31 -17.39
N PHE A 90 21.75 5.69 -16.40
CA PHE A 90 22.25 6.27 -15.15
C PHE A 90 22.69 5.21 -14.15
N THR A 91 21.94 4.12 -13.99
CA THR A 91 22.19 3.10 -12.96
C THR A 91 23.18 2.01 -13.40
N LEU A 92 22.89 1.31 -14.51
CA LEU A 92 23.71 0.19 -14.96
C LEU A 92 25.04 0.64 -15.55
N TYR A 93 25.10 1.81 -16.19
CA TYR A 93 26.36 2.32 -16.73
C TYR A 93 27.32 2.69 -15.59
N SER A 94 26.85 3.43 -14.59
CA SER A 94 27.66 3.91 -13.46
C SER A 94 28.02 2.78 -12.50
N ASN A 95 27.02 2.07 -11.97
CA ASN A 95 27.21 1.19 -10.81
C ASN A 95 27.18 -0.31 -11.18
N SER A 96 26.96 -0.65 -12.45
CA SER A 96 26.79 -2.03 -12.92
C SER A 96 25.72 -2.80 -12.11
N ALA A 97 24.68 -2.09 -11.68
CA ALA A 97 23.55 -2.61 -10.90
C ALA A 97 22.27 -1.92 -11.37
N THR A 98 21.14 -2.61 -11.26
CA THR A 98 19.82 -1.96 -11.40
C THR A 98 19.51 -1.11 -10.16
N VAL A 99 18.44 -0.33 -10.21
CA VAL A 99 18.05 0.53 -9.08
C VAL A 99 17.70 -0.34 -7.87
N GLY A 100 16.88 -1.36 -8.06
CA GLY A 100 16.46 -2.31 -7.03
C GLY A 100 17.64 -3.10 -6.46
N GLN A 101 18.56 -3.54 -7.32
CA GLN A 101 19.80 -4.15 -6.87
C GLN A 101 20.65 -3.20 -6.03
N SER A 102 20.80 -1.93 -6.45
CA SER A 102 21.56 -0.94 -5.69
C SER A 102 20.96 -0.69 -4.30
N LEU A 103 19.63 -0.68 -4.17
CA LEU A 103 18.94 -0.52 -2.89
C LEU A 103 19.17 -1.71 -1.95
N LEU A 104 19.23 -2.93 -2.51
CA LEU A 104 19.54 -4.15 -1.76
C LEU A 104 21.04 -4.44 -1.66
N SER A 105 21.90 -3.47 -2.00
CA SER A 105 23.37 -3.62 -2.01
C SER A 105 23.86 -4.82 -2.85
N LEU A 106 23.21 -5.07 -3.97
CA LEU A 106 23.56 -6.05 -5.00
C LEU A 106 24.17 -5.35 -6.22
N ARG A 107 25.05 -6.03 -6.94
CA ARG A 107 25.64 -5.59 -8.21
C ARG A 107 25.81 -6.76 -9.16
N TYR A 108 25.86 -6.48 -10.46
CA TYR A 108 26.18 -7.50 -11.44
C TYR A 108 27.69 -7.79 -11.50
N HIS A 109 27.99 -9.07 -11.62
CA HIS A 109 29.29 -9.67 -11.84
C HIS A 109 29.27 -10.49 -13.13
N ASN A 110 30.37 -10.45 -13.87
CA ASN A 110 30.51 -11.18 -15.13
C ASN A 110 31.00 -12.62 -14.91
N VAL A 111 30.13 -13.60 -15.14
CA VAL A 111 30.46 -15.04 -14.99
C VAL A 111 31.38 -15.57 -16.08
N LEU A 112 31.46 -14.90 -17.24
CA LEU A 112 32.31 -15.34 -18.37
C LEU A 112 33.82 -15.13 -18.10
N SER A 113 34.17 -14.39 -17.05
CA SER A 113 35.57 -14.22 -16.64
C SER A 113 35.88 -15.19 -15.51
N THR A 114 36.75 -16.18 -15.75
CA THR A 114 37.24 -17.19 -14.78
C THR A 114 38.11 -16.59 -13.65
N SER A 115 38.12 -15.26 -13.49
CA SER A 115 38.94 -14.58 -12.48
C SER A 115 38.25 -14.67 -11.11
N PRO A 116 38.99 -14.95 -10.02
CA PRO A 116 38.45 -14.96 -8.66
C PRO A 116 38.11 -13.56 -8.13
N ARG A 117 38.52 -12.50 -8.83
CA ARG A 117 38.22 -11.10 -8.44
C ARG A 117 36.96 -10.57 -9.12
N TYR A 118 36.29 -9.62 -8.46
CA TYR A 118 35.17 -8.90 -9.04
C TYR A 118 35.54 -8.23 -10.37
N ARG A 119 34.75 -8.50 -11.42
CA ARG A 119 34.85 -7.82 -12.71
C ARG A 119 33.50 -7.26 -13.14
N PRO A 120 33.41 -5.96 -13.46
CA PRO A 120 32.18 -5.35 -13.96
C PRO A 120 31.81 -5.89 -15.34
N LEU A 121 30.52 -5.77 -15.71
CA LEU A 121 30.01 -6.19 -17.01
C LEU A 121 30.66 -5.40 -18.17
N THR A 122 30.96 -6.10 -19.26
CA THR A 122 31.48 -5.47 -20.49
C THR A 122 30.42 -4.59 -21.16
N ARG A 123 30.82 -3.59 -21.96
CA ARG A 123 29.88 -2.70 -22.67
C ARG A 123 28.89 -3.48 -23.55
N ARG A 124 29.34 -4.56 -24.19
CA ARG A 124 28.49 -5.43 -25.02
C ARG A 124 27.49 -6.23 -24.19
N GLN A 125 27.90 -6.76 -23.04
CA GLN A 125 27.01 -7.44 -22.11
C GLN A 125 25.97 -6.48 -21.51
N LYS A 126 26.40 -5.28 -21.14
CA LYS A 126 25.50 -4.21 -20.69
C LYS A 126 24.43 -3.94 -21.77
N LEU A 127 24.85 -3.65 -23.00
CA LEU A 127 23.93 -3.39 -24.11
C LEU A 127 23.02 -4.59 -24.40
N GLY A 128 23.58 -5.80 -24.40
CA GLY A 128 22.82 -7.04 -24.60
C GLY A 128 21.76 -7.24 -23.53
N LEU A 129 22.06 -6.93 -22.26
CA LEU A 129 21.08 -6.98 -21.17
C LEU A 129 19.95 -5.99 -21.41
N ALA A 130 20.27 -4.72 -21.73
CA ALA A 130 19.27 -3.70 -22.01
C ALA A 130 18.35 -4.08 -23.18
N LEU A 131 18.95 -4.54 -24.29
CA LEU A 131 18.21 -4.93 -25.48
C LEU A 131 17.30 -6.12 -25.20
N LEU A 132 17.76 -7.08 -24.41
CA LEU A 132 17.04 -8.31 -24.13
C LEU A 132 15.96 -8.15 -23.04
N THR A 133 16.04 -7.13 -22.19
CA THR A 133 14.99 -6.81 -21.20
C THR A 133 13.97 -5.82 -21.73
N ALA A 134 14.40 -4.75 -22.40
CA ALA A 134 13.51 -3.70 -22.92
C ALA A 134 12.93 -4.07 -24.29
N GLY A 135 13.73 -4.71 -25.15
CA GLY A 135 13.36 -5.04 -26.53
C GLY A 135 12.13 -5.92 -26.66
N PRO A 136 12.01 -7.07 -25.94
CA PRO A 136 10.83 -7.92 -26.03
C PRO A 136 9.55 -7.23 -25.56
N ARG A 137 9.62 -6.43 -24.48
CA ARG A 137 8.46 -5.68 -23.96
C ARG A 137 7.98 -4.65 -24.98
N TRP A 138 8.90 -3.86 -25.51
CA TRP A 138 8.60 -2.88 -26.56
C TRP A 138 8.06 -3.55 -27.83
N LEU A 139 8.68 -4.65 -28.27
CA LEU A 139 8.26 -5.38 -29.46
C LEU A 139 6.85 -5.97 -29.28
N GLN A 140 6.52 -6.48 -28.09
CA GLN A 140 5.19 -7.01 -27.80
C GLN A 140 4.12 -5.93 -27.88
N GLU A 141 4.35 -4.78 -27.24
CA GLU A 141 3.42 -3.63 -27.25
C GLU A 141 3.27 -3.03 -28.66
N ARG A 142 4.36 -3.00 -29.45
CA ARG A 142 4.38 -2.42 -30.80
C ARG A 142 3.99 -3.42 -31.91
N SER A 143 3.97 -4.72 -31.63
CA SER A 143 3.73 -5.79 -32.62
C SER A 143 2.42 -5.60 -33.39
N HIS A 144 1.36 -5.17 -32.72
CA HIS A 144 0.06 -4.92 -33.33
C HIS A 144 0.11 -3.79 -34.37
N SER A 145 0.80 -2.69 -34.07
CA SER A 145 0.96 -1.57 -35.01
C SER A 145 1.95 -1.88 -36.13
N LEU A 146 3.05 -2.59 -35.83
CA LEU A 146 4.03 -3.01 -36.85
C LEU A 146 3.40 -3.96 -37.86
N LEU A 147 2.59 -4.93 -37.42
CA LEU A 147 1.87 -5.84 -38.32
C LEU A 147 0.88 -5.11 -39.23
N LEU A 148 0.31 -3.98 -38.78
CA LEU A 148 -0.57 -3.13 -39.60
C LEU A 148 0.21 -2.25 -40.58
N CYS A 149 1.28 -1.59 -40.13
CA CYS A 149 2.13 -0.73 -40.97
C CYS A 149 2.91 -1.51 -42.03
N LEU A 150 3.46 -2.68 -41.68
CA LEU A 150 4.12 -3.58 -42.63
C LEU A 150 3.15 -4.14 -43.67
N GLY A 151 1.87 -4.29 -43.30
CA GLY A 151 0.82 -4.59 -44.26
C GLY A 151 0.58 -3.42 -45.23
N SER A 152 0.58 -2.17 -44.76
CA SER A 152 0.15 -1.02 -45.58
C SER A 152 1.23 -0.43 -46.50
N ASN A 153 2.52 -0.58 -46.19
CA ASN A 153 3.60 0.13 -46.90
C ASN A 153 4.22 -0.62 -48.10
N SER A 154 3.86 -1.88 -48.34
CA SER A 154 4.35 -2.64 -49.49
C SER A 154 3.27 -2.75 -50.57
N GLY A 155 3.44 -2.06 -51.70
CA GLY A 155 2.54 -2.11 -52.88
C GLY A 155 2.59 -3.43 -53.65
N ALA A 156 2.58 -4.58 -52.96
CA ALA A 156 2.65 -5.91 -53.53
C ALA A 156 1.28 -6.62 -53.49
N SER A 157 0.99 -7.34 -54.58
CA SER A 157 -0.19 -8.17 -54.90
C SER A 157 -0.97 -8.75 -53.69
N ASP A 158 -2.28 -8.54 -53.71
CA ASP A 158 -3.27 -8.78 -52.64
C ASP A 158 -3.34 -10.24 -52.12
N GLY A 159 -2.98 -11.23 -52.95
CA GLY A 159 -3.09 -12.67 -52.62
C GLY A 159 -1.96 -13.23 -51.74
N ASP A 160 -0.69 -12.92 -52.02
CA ASP A 160 0.47 -13.42 -51.26
C ASP A 160 0.65 -12.69 -49.92
N ARG A 161 0.08 -11.47 -49.81
CA ARG A 161 0.18 -10.57 -48.64
C ARG A 161 -0.52 -11.14 -47.40
N GLY A 162 -1.69 -11.77 -47.57
CA GLY A 162 -2.43 -12.39 -46.47
C GLY A 162 -1.70 -13.61 -45.87
N VAL A 163 -0.99 -14.36 -46.70
CA VAL A 163 -0.22 -15.55 -46.27
C VAL A 163 1.01 -15.14 -45.47
N LEU A 164 1.76 -14.14 -45.94
CA LEU A 164 2.98 -13.68 -45.29
C LEU A 164 2.68 -12.97 -43.95
N GLN A 165 1.64 -12.13 -43.89
CA GLN A 165 1.19 -11.49 -42.65
C GLN A 165 0.71 -12.52 -41.61
N LYS A 166 -0.05 -13.54 -42.05
CA LYS A 166 -0.51 -14.63 -41.19
C LYS A 166 0.65 -15.47 -40.68
N SER A 167 1.65 -15.73 -41.53
CA SER A 167 2.89 -16.42 -41.15
C SER A 167 3.70 -15.63 -40.12
N LEU A 168 3.91 -14.33 -40.32
CA LEU A 168 4.60 -13.46 -39.36
C LEU A 168 3.87 -13.38 -38.02
N ARG A 169 2.54 -13.26 -38.04
CA ARG A 169 1.72 -13.29 -36.81
C ARG A 169 1.88 -14.60 -36.07
N ASN A 170 1.81 -15.74 -36.78
CA ASN A 170 1.99 -17.05 -36.17
C ASN A 170 3.42 -17.21 -35.62
N CYS A 171 4.44 -16.71 -36.33
CA CYS A 171 5.83 -16.71 -35.87
C CYS A 171 5.99 -15.90 -34.58
N LEU A 172 5.43 -14.69 -34.51
CA LEU A 172 5.48 -13.86 -33.29
C LEU A 172 4.80 -14.54 -32.11
N ILE A 173 3.62 -15.16 -32.31
CA ILE A 173 2.92 -15.91 -31.28
C ILE A 173 3.76 -17.11 -30.82
N PHE A 174 4.35 -17.84 -31.76
CA PHE A 174 5.19 -19.01 -31.46
C PHE A 174 6.47 -18.64 -30.72
N VAL A 175 7.17 -17.60 -31.17
CA VAL A 175 8.36 -17.05 -30.49
C VAL A 175 7.99 -16.56 -29.10
N SER A 176 6.88 -15.84 -28.94
CA SER A 176 6.38 -15.43 -27.63
C SER A 176 6.14 -16.64 -26.72
N GLY A 177 5.46 -17.67 -27.19
CA GLY A 177 5.25 -18.91 -26.45
C GLY A 177 6.56 -19.62 -26.05
N ILE A 178 7.53 -19.71 -26.96
CA ILE A 178 8.86 -20.27 -26.67
C ILE A 178 9.58 -19.43 -25.61
N THR A 179 9.55 -18.09 -25.72
CA THR A 179 10.21 -17.22 -24.75
C THR A 179 9.58 -17.32 -23.36
N GLN A 180 8.25 -17.44 -23.26
CA GLN A 180 7.55 -17.67 -22.00
C GLN A 180 7.90 -19.03 -21.39
N LEU A 181 7.90 -20.10 -22.20
CA LEU A 181 8.30 -21.43 -21.74
C LEU A 181 9.77 -21.46 -21.30
N ALA A 182 10.67 -20.84 -22.05
CA ALA A 182 12.08 -20.70 -21.70
C ALA A 182 12.27 -19.88 -20.41
N GLY A 183 11.45 -18.83 -20.22
CA GLY A 183 11.41 -18.05 -18.98
C GLY A 183 10.97 -18.89 -17.77
N LEU A 184 9.91 -19.69 -17.93
CA LEU A 184 9.41 -20.60 -16.88
C LEU A 184 10.46 -21.65 -16.52
N LEU A 185 11.06 -22.31 -17.51
CA LEU A 185 12.14 -23.28 -17.30
C LEU A 185 13.36 -22.62 -16.64
N ASN A 186 13.71 -21.39 -17.04
CA ASN A 186 14.77 -20.62 -16.39
C ASN A 186 14.46 -20.38 -14.91
N PHE A 187 13.23 -19.98 -14.60
CA PHE A 187 12.77 -19.73 -13.23
C PHE A 187 12.77 -21.01 -12.38
N LEU A 188 12.32 -22.15 -12.92
CA LEU A 188 12.39 -23.44 -12.23
C LEU A 188 13.84 -23.84 -11.90
N VAL A 189 14.75 -23.67 -12.87
CA VAL A 189 16.19 -23.89 -12.63
C VAL A 189 16.75 -22.90 -11.61
N PHE A 190 16.24 -21.66 -11.58
CA PHE A 190 16.60 -20.66 -10.59
C PHE A 190 16.16 -21.06 -9.17
N LEU A 191 14.98 -21.63 -8.99
CA LEU A 191 14.54 -22.11 -7.66
C LEU A 191 15.49 -23.18 -7.09
N GLY A 192 16.02 -24.06 -7.94
CA GLY A 192 17.04 -25.02 -7.54
C GLY A 192 18.42 -24.38 -7.30
N LYS A 193 18.99 -23.73 -8.33
CA LYS A 193 20.41 -23.30 -8.33
C LYS A 193 20.64 -21.89 -7.76
N GLY A 194 19.65 -21.00 -7.76
CA GLY A 194 19.71 -19.66 -7.19
C GLY A 194 20.63 -18.64 -7.88
N ARG A 195 21.04 -18.87 -9.14
CA ARG A 195 22.09 -18.05 -9.81
C ARG A 195 21.60 -16.92 -10.70
N HIS A 196 20.56 -17.16 -11.52
CA HIS A 196 20.08 -16.21 -12.53
C HIS A 196 18.55 -16.20 -12.54
N PRO A 197 17.88 -15.18 -11.98
CA PRO A 197 16.42 -15.11 -11.94
C PRO A 197 15.79 -14.84 -13.32
N VAL A 198 16.44 -14.03 -14.17
CA VAL A 198 15.92 -13.68 -15.50
C VAL A 198 16.67 -14.41 -16.62
N LEU A 199 15.94 -14.83 -17.66
CA LEU A 199 16.54 -15.47 -18.84
C LEU A 199 17.57 -14.55 -19.53
N ALA A 200 17.27 -13.25 -19.58
CA ALA A 200 18.15 -12.24 -20.15
C ALA A 200 19.52 -12.18 -19.45
N GLU A 201 19.53 -12.29 -18.12
CA GLU A 201 20.75 -12.32 -17.33
C GLU A 201 21.55 -13.61 -17.58
N ARG A 202 20.86 -14.75 -17.76
CA ARG A 202 21.49 -16.03 -18.11
C ARG A 202 22.19 -15.98 -19.47
N ILE A 203 21.55 -15.39 -20.48
CA ILE A 203 22.12 -15.27 -21.84
C ILE A 203 23.36 -14.36 -21.84
N VAL A 204 23.30 -13.25 -21.08
CA VAL A 204 24.40 -12.29 -20.99
C VAL A 204 25.54 -12.79 -20.08
N GLY A 205 25.25 -13.72 -19.17
CA GLY A 205 26.19 -14.20 -18.15
C GLY A 205 26.34 -13.22 -16.98
N ALA A 206 25.30 -12.46 -16.66
CA ALA A 206 25.26 -11.51 -15.56
C ALA A 206 24.79 -12.22 -14.28
N ARG A 207 25.59 -12.17 -13.21
CA ARG A 207 25.25 -12.76 -11.89
C ARG A 207 25.15 -11.66 -10.84
N ALA A 208 24.13 -11.72 -9.99
CA ALA A 208 24.03 -10.82 -8.83
C ALA A 208 25.02 -11.26 -7.73
N VAL A 209 25.81 -10.31 -7.23
CA VAL A 209 26.78 -10.47 -6.14
C VAL A 209 26.63 -9.29 -5.18
N PHE A 210 26.95 -9.46 -3.90
CA PHE A 210 26.91 -8.36 -2.93
C PHE A 210 27.93 -7.26 -3.25
N SER A 211 27.47 -6.02 -3.13
CA SER A 211 28.24 -4.79 -3.35
C SER A 211 29.22 -4.49 -2.22
N LYS A 212 28.86 -4.85 -0.99
CA LYS A 212 29.56 -4.49 0.25
C LYS A 212 29.62 -5.75 1.11
N PRO A 213 30.77 -6.09 1.71
CA PRO A 213 30.82 -7.17 2.69
C PRO A 213 30.01 -6.76 3.93
N ASN A 214 29.35 -7.74 4.56
CA ASN A 214 28.63 -7.57 5.83
C ASN A 214 27.37 -6.70 5.79
N VAL A 215 26.56 -6.78 4.73
CA VAL A 215 25.15 -6.37 4.85
C VAL A 215 24.42 -7.46 5.61
N THR A 216 24.51 -7.45 6.94
CA THR A 216 23.55 -8.16 7.78
C THR A 216 22.18 -7.60 7.43
N ARG A 217 21.34 -8.43 6.82
CA ARG A 217 19.99 -8.04 6.48
C ARG A 217 19.24 -7.78 7.78
N ASP A 218 19.13 -6.52 8.17
CA ASP A 218 18.14 -6.10 9.15
C ASP A 218 16.78 -6.36 8.50
N ILE A 219 16.18 -7.48 8.87
CA ILE A 219 14.82 -7.79 8.49
C ILE A 219 13.97 -6.78 9.25
N THR A 220 13.57 -5.70 8.59
CA THR A 220 12.78 -4.63 9.21
C THR A 220 11.36 -5.13 9.49
N TYR A 221 11.21 -5.93 10.54
CA TYR A 221 9.92 -6.37 11.05
C TYR A 221 9.10 -5.22 11.65
N GLN A 222 9.64 -4.01 11.70
CA GLN A 222 8.99 -2.85 12.32
C GLN A 222 7.59 -2.59 11.75
N TYR A 223 7.42 -2.67 10.43
CA TYR A 223 6.11 -2.44 9.82
C TYR A 223 5.14 -3.59 10.10
N MET A 224 5.59 -4.84 9.90
CA MET A 224 4.77 -6.03 10.16
C MET A 224 4.34 -6.11 11.63
N ASN A 225 5.26 -5.85 12.56
CA ASN A 225 4.98 -5.83 13.99
C ASN A 225 4.04 -4.70 14.35
N ARG A 226 4.20 -3.51 13.75
CA ARG A 226 3.26 -2.40 13.95
C ARG A 226 1.86 -2.76 13.47
N GLU A 227 1.73 -3.38 12.30
CA GLU A 227 0.44 -3.80 11.75
C GLU A 227 -0.22 -4.88 12.61
N LEU A 228 0.54 -5.90 13.03
CA LEU A 228 0.06 -6.94 13.95
C LEU A 228 -0.39 -6.35 15.29
N LEU A 229 0.37 -5.43 15.85
CA LEU A 229 0.03 -4.76 17.11
C LEU A 229 -1.26 -3.96 16.98
N TRP A 230 -1.41 -3.18 15.90
CA TRP A 230 -2.63 -2.39 15.69
C TRP A 230 -3.85 -3.26 15.45
N HIS A 231 -3.73 -4.34 14.66
CA HIS A 231 -4.84 -5.29 14.49
C HIS A 231 -5.23 -5.97 15.80
N GLY A 232 -4.25 -6.51 16.55
CA GLY A 232 -4.53 -7.15 17.84
C GLY A 232 -5.12 -6.18 18.86
N PHE A 233 -4.65 -4.92 18.87
CA PHE A 233 -5.21 -3.88 19.72
C PHE A 233 -6.65 -3.51 19.33
N ALA A 234 -6.96 -3.43 18.03
CA ALA A 234 -8.31 -3.15 17.56
C ALA A 234 -9.29 -4.27 17.91
N GLU A 235 -8.89 -5.54 17.74
CA GLU A 235 -9.70 -6.69 18.16
C GLU A 235 -10.00 -6.66 19.67
N PHE A 236 -8.99 -6.35 20.48
CA PHE A 236 -9.17 -6.17 21.92
C PHE A 236 -10.15 -5.04 22.26
N LEU A 237 -10.05 -3.89 21.59
CA LEU A 237 -10.98 -2.77 21.79
C LEU A 237 -12.42 -3.12 21.41
N ILE A 238 -12.63 -3.91 20.34
CA ILE A 238 -13.95 -4.37 19.94
C ILE A 238 -14.57 -5.26 21.02
N PHE A 239 -13.79 -6.10 21.70
CA PHE A 239 -14.29 -6.89 22.83
C PHE A 239 -14.52 -6.08 24.12
N LEU A 240 -13.77 -4.99 24.32
CA LEU A 240 -13.99 -4.08 25.44
C LEU A 240 -15.20 -3.15 25.23
N LEU A 241 -15.53 -2.82 23.98
CA LEU A 241 -16.59 -1.85 23.66
C LEU A 241 -17.95 -2.19 24.31
N PRO A 242 -18.43 -3.45 24.33
CA PRO A 242 -19.69 -3.82 25.00
C PRO A 242 -19.62 -3.81 26.53
N LEU A 243 -18.41 -3.91 27.11
CA LEU A 243 -18.19 -3.90 28.56
C LEU A 243 -18.15 -2.48 29.13
N ILE A 244 -17.94 -1.47 28.27
CA ILE A 244 -17.91 -0.08 28.67
C ILE A 244 -19.35 0.45 28.73
N ASN A 245 -19.84 0.71 29.95
CA ASN A 245 -21.12 1.37 30.15
C ASN A 245 -21.03 2.82 29.62
N THR A 246 -21.49 3.01 28.39
CA THR A 246 -21.44 4.29 27.65
C THR A 246 -22.12 5.44 28.40
N ARG A 247 -23.08 5.15 29.30
CA ARG A 247 -23.75 6.16 30.13
C ARG A 247 -22.85 6.67 31.25
N LYS A 248 -22.17 5.77 31.97
CA LYS A 248 -21.21 6.16 33.02
C LYS A 248 -19.97 6.85 32.42
N LEU A 249 -19.49 6.38 31.27
CA LEU A 249 -18.40 7.06 30.59
C LEU A 249 -18.84 8.45 30.11
N LYS A 250 -20.06 8.62 29.59
CA LYS A 250 -20.59 9.93 29.18
C LYS A 250 -20.71 10.89 30.36
N THR A 251 -21.16 10.46 31.54
CA THR A 251 -21.26 11.33 32.73
C THR A 251 -19.90 11.69 33.32
N ILE A 252 -18.92 10.77 33.28
CA ILE A 252 -17.53 11.04 33.68
C ILE A 252 -16.86 11.98 32.67
N LEU A 253 -17.00 11.70 31.36
CA LEU A 253 -16.43 12.56 30.32
C LEU A 253 -17.09 13.94 30.32
N SER A 254 -18.40 14.03 30.55
CA SER A 254 -19.08 15.31 30.66
C SER A 254 -18.66 16.06 31.93
N SER A 255 -18.50 15.40 33.08
CA SER A 255 -18.03 16.10 34.29
C SER A 255 -16.57 16.56 34.21
N ILE A 256 -15.73 15.87 33.42
CA ILE A 256 -14.34 16.27 33.14
C ILE A 256 -14.27 17.39 32.08
N VAL A 257 -15.06 17.30 31.00
CA VAL A 257 -15.06 18.29 29.90
C VAL A 257 -15.85 19.55 30.26
N PHE A 258 -16.96 19.42 30.99
CA PHE A 258 -17.76 20.55 31.49
C PHE A 258 -17.36 21.00 32.89
N GLY A 259 -16.25 20.49 33.45
CA GLY A 259 -15.62 21.06 34.64
C GLY A 259 -16.57 21.22 35.83
N GLY A 260 -16.78 20.15 36.59
CA GLY A 260 -17.19 20.19 38.00
C GLY A 260 -18.01 21.39 38.47
N GLU A 261 -19.25 21.56 37.99
CA GLU A 261 -20.24 22.31 38.76
C GLU A 261 -20.57 21.48 40.00
N SER A 262 -19.91 21.85 41.10
CA SER A 262 -20.25 21.41 42.44
C SER A 262 -21.66 21.91 42.76
N ALA A 263 -22.69 21.15 42.39
CA ALA A 263 -24.04 21.34 42.91
C ALA A 263 -24.13 20.67 44.30
N ALA A 264 -23.42 21.23 45.26
CA ALA A 264 -23.70 21.04 46.67
C ALA A 264 -24.76 22.07 47.08
N GLY A 265 -25.93 21.58 47.49
CA GLY A 265 -26.90 22.36 48.25
C GLY A 265 -28.02 23.00 47.41
N ASN A 266 -29.17 22.33 47.35
CA ASN A 266 -30.39 22.86 47.95
C ASN A 266 -31.48 21.79 47.92
N GLY A 267 -31.74 21.21 49.09
CA GLY A 267 -33.07 20.68 49.37
C GLY A 267 -34.01 21.87 49.47
N ALA A 268 -34.92 22.01 48.51
CA ALA A 268 -36.10 22.83 48.65
C ALA A 268 -37.18 22.29 47.73
N ALA A 269 -38.32 21.98 48.34
CA ALA A 269 -39.56 21.54 47.74
C ALA A 269 -39.90 22.22 46.40
N GLU A 270 -40.17 21.41 45.38
CA GLU A 270 -41.04 21.80 44.27
C GLU A 270 -42.23 20.85 44.21
N GLY A 271 -43.37 21.38 44.63
CA GLY A 271 -44.66 20.73 44.58
C GLY A 271 -45.21 20.59 43.16
N SER A 272 -46.11 19.62 43.03
CA SER A 272 -47.18 19.54 42.02
C SER A 272 -46.80 19.62 40.54
N GLY A 273 -45.90 18.75 40.07
CA GLY A 273 -45.64 18.60 38.62
C GLY A 273 -45.04 17.28 38.15
N VAL A 274 -44.92 16.27 39.03
CA VAL A 274 -43.98 15.14 38.84
C VAL A 274 -44.40 14.12 37.75
N TRP A 275 -45.59 14.29 37.14
CA TRP A 275 -46.14 13.30 36.18
C TRP A 275 -46.18 13.80 34.72
N LYS A 276 -45.46 14.89 34.39
CA LYS A 276 -45.51 15.48 33.06
C LYS A 276 -44.53 14.86 32.05
N GLU A 277 -43.40 14.35 32.54
CA GLU A 277 -42.35 13.78 31.69
C GLU A 277 -41.72 12.53 32.31
N CYS A 278 -41.26 11.63 31.45
CA CYS A 278 -40.50 10.46 31.84
C CYS A 278 -39.08 10.86 32.25
N GLY A 279 -38.64 10.48 33.46
CA GLY A 279 -37.30 10.79 33.96
C GLY A 279 -36.13 10.15 33.21
N LEU A 280 -36.37 9.35 32.17
CA LEU A 280 -35.37 8.70 31.33
C LEU A 280 -35.35 9.20 29.88
N CYS A 281 -36.52 9.38 29.25
CA CYS A 281 -36.62 9.81 27.86
C CYS A 281 -37.08 11.26 27.67
N GLY A 282 -37.56 11.94 28.71
CA GLY A 282 -38.03 13.33 28.65
C GLY A 282 -39.39 13.53 27.96
N GLU A 283 -40.00 12.45 27.47
CA GLU A 283 -41.31 12.48 26.79
C GLU A 283 -42.46 12.14 27.74
N TRP A 284 -43.69 12.36 27.29
CA TRP A 284 -44.90 11.97 28.04
C TRP A 284 -44.89 10.46 28.35
N PRO A 285 -45.10 10.05 29.61
CA PRO A 285 -44.85 8.67 30.03
C PRO A 285 -45.86 7.70 29.41
N THR A 286 -45.38 6.80 28.54
CA THR A 286 -46.19 5.69 28.01
C THR A 286 -46.25 4.58 29.04
N MET A 287 -47.45 4.32 29.57
CA MET A 287 -47.70 3.38 30.66
C MET A 287 -46.84 3.71 31.91
N PRO A 288 -47.23 4.74 32.69
CA PRO A 288 -46.41 5.32 33.74
C PRO A 288 -46.14 4.31 34.87
N HIS A 289 -44.87 4.16 35.23
CA HIS A 289 -44.40 3.32 36.33
C HIS A 289 -43.52 4.12 37.30
N THR A 290 -43.58 3.75 38.56
CA THR A 290 -42.69 4.25 39.63
C THR A 290 -41.89 3.10 40.22
N VAL A 291 -40.80 3.43 40.90
CA VAL A 291 -39.88 2.45 41.47
C VAL A 291 -39.69 2.65 42.98
N GLY A 292 -40.74 3.09 43.67
CA GLY A 292 -40.69 3.41 45.11
C GLY A 292 -40.25 4.85 45.45
N CYS A 293 -40.08 5.70 44.43
CA CYS A 293 -39.86 7.14 44.57
C CYS A 293 -40.95 7.95 43.83
N GLN A 294 -40.98 9.27 44.02
CA GLN A 294 -41.99 10.13 43.40
C GLN A 294 -41.84 10.31 41.87
N HIS A 295 -40.72 9.88 41.28
CA HIS A 295 -40.44 10.03 39.85
C HIS A 295 -41.18 9.00 38.97
N VAL A 296 -41.68 9.46 37.82
CA VAL A 296 -42.42 8.64 36.84
C VAL A 296 -41.56 8.32 35.62
N PHE A 297 -41.69 7.09 35.13
CA PHE A 297 -40.99 6.58 33.96
C PHE A 297 -41.95 5.84 33.01
N CYS A 298 -41.63 5.78 31.72
CA CYS A 298 -42.29 4.83 30.81
C CYS A 298 -41.94 3.40 31.21
N TYR A 299 -42.89 2.46 31.04
CA TYR A 299 -42.65 1.03 31.28
C TYR A 299 -41.40 0.50 30.58
N TYR A 300 -41.27 0.75 29.27
CA TYR A 300 -40.11 0.28 28.50
C TYR A 300 -38.80 0.94 28.92
N CYS A 301 -38.83 2.21 29.34
CA CYS A 301 -37.65 2.92 29.80
C CYS A 301 -37.14 2.35 31.13
N ILE A 302 -38.03 2.12 32.10
CA ILE A 302 -37.61 1.58 33.39
C ILE A 302 -37.27 0.09 33.31
N LYS A 303 -37.97 -0.68 32.47
CA LYS A 303 -37.69 -2.10 32.26
C LYS A 303 -36.35 -2.31 31.57
N SER A 304 -36.03 -1.52 30.55
CA SER A 304 -34.70 -1.56 29.91
C SER A 304 -33.59 -1.15 30.89
N HIS A 305 -33.84 -0.16 31.76
CA HIS A 305 -32.91 0.21 32.83
C HIS A 305 -32.70 -0.92 33.85
N SER A 306 -33.75 -1.65 34.23
CA SER A 306 -33.64 -2.80 35.15
C SER A 306 -32.92 -4.02 34.56
N ILE A 307 -32.89 -4.14 33.23
CA ILE A 307 -32.17 -5.23 32.56
C ILE A 307 -30.68 -4.86 32.40
N ALA A 308 -30.39 -3.56 32.23
CA ALA A 308 -29.02 -3.08 32.03
C ALA A 308 -28.21 -2.98 33.33
N ASP A 309 -28.84 -2.65 34.46
CA ASP A 309 -28.17 -2.51 35.76
C ASP A 309 -28.72 -3.53 36.77
N VAL A 310 -27.81 -4.26 37.44
CA VAL A 310 -28.14 -5.29 38.45
C VAL A 310 -28.74 -4.69 39.72
N SER A 311 -28.35 -3.46 40.07
CA SER A 311 -28.90 -2.69 41.19
C SER A 311 -29.75 -1.55 40.63
N LEU A 312 -31.08 -1.73 40.62
CA LEU A 312 -32.00 -0.70 40.16
C LEU A 312 -31.95 0.49 41.13
N THR A 313 -31.40 1.61 40.66
CA THR A 313 -31.42 2.90 41.38
C THR A 313 -32.18 3.91 40.55
N CYS A 314 -32.94 4.78 41.19
CA CYS A 314 -33.62 5.85 40.47
C CYS A 314 -32.59 6.81 39.82
N PRO A 315 -32.64 7.05 38.50
CA PRO A 315 -31.68 7.91 37.82
C PRO A 315 -31.81 9.41 38.18
N LYS A 316 -32.93 9.82 38.79
CA LYS A 316 -33.19 11.22 39.18
C LYS A 316 -32.81 11.53 40.64
N CYS A 317 -33.05 10.60 41.58
CA CYS A 317 -32.75 10.82 43.01
C CYS A 317 -31.74 9.86 43.62
N GLY A 318 -31.27 8.84 42.90
CA GLY A 318 -30.32 7.85 43.41
C GLY A 318 -30.87 6.92 44.49
N ALA A 319 -32.15 6.99 44.83
CA ALA A 319 -32.78 6.09 45.81
C ALA A 319 -32.79 4.63 45.32
N GLU A 320 -32.63 3.69 46.24
CA GLU A 320 -32.81 2.26 45.97
C GLU A 320 -34.23 2.02 45.47
N ALA A 321 -34.32 1.48 44.25
CA ALA A 321 -35.58 1.34 43.55
C ALA A 321 -36.14 -0.08 43.72
N GLY A 322 -37.40 -0.15 44.16
CA GLY A 322 -38.17 -1.39 44.21
C GLY A 322 -38.57 -1.88 42.81
N PRO A 323 -39.27 -3.03 42.70
CA PRO A 323 -39.80 -3.49 41.42
C PRO A 323 -40.70 -2.40 40.80
N PRO A 324 -40.67 -2.21 39.46
CA PRO A 324 -41.46 -1.17 38.82
C PRO A 324 -42.96 -1.45 38.99
N GLU A 325 -43.65 -0.54 39.65
CA GLU A 325 -45.09 -0.61 39.89
C GLU A 325 -45.84 0.41 39.03
N PRO A 326 -47.01 0.04 38.48
CA PRO A 326 -47.82 0.96 37.68
C PRO A 326 -48.37 2.09 38.55
N VAL A 327 -48.32 3.32 38.03
CA VAL A 327 -48.89 4.48 38.71
C VAL A 327 -50.41 4.39 38.66
N LYS A 328 -51.06 4.37 39.82
CA LYS A 328 -52.52 4.47 39.93
C LYS A 328 -52.92 5.94 39.73
N MET A 329 -53.42 6.27 38.55
CA MET A 329 -54.03 7.58 38.31
C MET A 329 -55.51 7.50 38.72
N GLU A 330 -55.90 8.18 39.79
CA GLU A 330 -57.30 8.47 40.05
C GLU A 330 -57.74 9.58 39.09
N VAL A 331 -58.47 9.20 38.05
CA VAL A 331 -59.06 10.16 37.12
C VAL A 331 -60.35 10.66 37.73
N GLU A 332 -60.31 11.80 38.43
CA GLU A 332 -61.53 12.54 38.74
C GLU A 332 -62.12 13.07 37.43
N MET A 333 -63.19 12.43 36.97
CA MET A 333 -63.98 12.95 35.85
C MET A 333 -64.73 14.18 36.32
N MET A 334 -64.21 15.37 36.02
CA MET A 334 -64.97 16.61 36.11
C MET A 334 -66.05 16.57 35.03
N GLY A 335 -67.23 16.06 35.40
CA GLY A 335 -68.43 16.09 34.58
C GLY A 335 -68.80 17.53 34.24
N ARG A 336 -68.95 17.80 32.95
CA ARG A 336 -69.72 18.93 32.41
C ARG A 336 -71.00 18.38 31.81
#